data_AF-A0A0L0NIY3-F1
#
_entry.id   AF-A0A0L0NIY3-F1
#
_cell.length_a   1.000
_cell.length_b   1.000
_cell.length_c   1.000
_cell.angle_alpha   90.00
_cell.angle_beta   90.00
_cell.angle_gamma   90.00
#
_symmetry.space_group_name_H-M   'P 1'
#
loop_
_entity.id
_entity.type
_entity.pdbx_description
1 polymer ?
#
loop_
_entity_poly.entity_id
_entity_poly.type
_entity_poly.pdbx_seq_one_letter_code
_entity_poly.pdbx_strand_id
1 'polypeptide(L)'
;MDLTTEKKRIGCPSLFAAIAKAQPQLHCFGHVHNGWGAKVVAWRPQISDHPSHFSDIDNGKSVVIDSLTKLNSTIFDSPDDEAKRQMEIDRYRRQRCRDIISQYQSSAIGPGRTLFVNAAVKGDESLDQLPWVAEIDLPSNIA
;
A
#
# COMPACT_ATOMS: atom_id res chain seq x y z
N MET A 1 4.49 3.85 -0.99
CA MET A 1 5.85 3.36 -1.29
C MET A 1 6.85 4.47 -1.05
N ASP A 2 8.06 4.16 -0.57
CA ASP A 2 9.10 5.17 -0.34
C ASP A 2 9.65 5.71 -1.68
N LEU A 3 9.22 6.91 -2.02
CA LEU A 3 9.57 7.64 -3.23
C LEU A 3 10.03 9.04 -2.86
N THR A 4 11.11 9.53 -3.46
CA THR A 4 11.47 10.94 -3.37
C THR A 4 10.43 11.82 -4.07
N THR A 5 10.54 13.14 -3.90
CA THR A 5 9.79 14.15 -4.68
C THR A 5 9.98 13.97 -6.19
N GLU A 6 11.16 13.55 -6.62
CA GLU A 6 11.49 13.20 -8.02
C GLU A 6 10.98 11.81 -8.45
N LYS A 7 10.15 11.16 -7.63
CA LYS A 7 9.62 9.80 -7.84
C LYS A 7 10.69 8.71 -7.92
N LYS A 8 11.88 8.96 -7.36
CA LYS A 8 12.92 7.94 -7.24
C LYS A 8 12.60 7.01 -6.07
N ARG A 9 12.63 5.70 -6.31
CA ARG A 9 12.50 4.71 -5.24
C ARG A 9 13.69 4.81 -4.31
N ILE A 10 13.39 4.93 -3.03
CA ILE A 10 14.38 4.86 -1.96
C ILE A 10 14.02 3.71 -1.05
N GLY A 11 15.05 3.04 -0.53
CA GLY A 11 14.91 1.80 0.21
C GLY A 11 16.13 0.92 -0.01
N CYS A 12 16.36 0.00 0.91
CA CYS A 12 17.49 -0.93 0.85
C CYS A 12 17.20 -2.04 -0.18
N PRO A 13 18.00 -2.18 -1.26
CA PRO A 13 17.80 -3.25 -2.24
C PRO A 13 17.88 -4.65 -1.62
N SER A 14 18.77 -4.85 -0.63
CA SER A 14 18.88 -6.13 0.08
C SER A 14 17.65 -6.45 0.92
N LEU A 15 17.00 -5.44 1.51
CA LEU A 15 15.73 -5.63 2.21
C LEU A 15 14.62 -6.00 1.22
N PHE A 16 14.55 -5.31 0.09
CA PHE A 16 13.60 -5.67 -0.97
C PHE A 16 13.81 -7.10 -1.44
N ALA A 17 15.06 -7.54 -1.61
CA ALA A 17 15.37 -8.89 -2.01
C ALA A 17 14.96 -9.94 -0.97
N ALA A 18 15.15 -9.66 0.32
CA ALA A 18 14.66 -10.52 1.38
C ALA A 18 13.13 -10.63 1.35
N ILE A 19 12.42 -9.52 1.16
CA ILE A 19 10.95 -9.50 1.06
C ILE A 19 10.47 -10.26 -0.16
N ALA A 20 11.09 -10.06 -1.33
CA ALA A 20 10.71 -10.73 -2.58
C ALA A 20 10.89 -12.25 -2.48
N LYS A 21 11.94 -12.71 -1.78
CA LYS A 21 12.22 -14.14 -1.56
C LYS A 21 11.32 -14.75 -0.49
N ALA A 22 11.04 -14.02 0.59
CA ALA A 22 10.21 -14.50 1.70
C ALA A 22 8.70 -14.40 1.41
N GLN A 23 8.29 -13.49 0.52
CA GLN A 23 6.90 -13.20 0.15
C GLN A 23 5.95 -13.13 1.36
N PRO A 24 6.23 -12.29 2.37
CA PRO A 24 5.38 -12.20 3.56
C PRO A 24 3.98 -11.72 3.18
N GLN A 25 2.96 -12.07 3.97
CA GLN A 25 1.61 -11.53 3.74
C GLN A 25 1.54 -10.01 3.95
N LEU A 26 2.30 -9.48 4.90
CA LEU A 26 2.39 -8.05 5.22
C LEU A 26 3.85 -7.58 5.25
N HIS A 27 4.12 -6.49 4.56
CA HIS A 27 5.29 -5.66 4.75
C HIS A 27 4.83 -4.25 5.18
N CYS A 28 4.86 -3.99 6.48
CA CYS A 28 4.61 -2.68 7.05
C CYS A 28 5.94 -1.94 7.24
N PHE A 29 6.02 -0.71 6.76
CA PHE A 29 7.21 0.12 6.81
C PHE A 29 6.85 1.60 6.91
N GLY A 30 7.85 2.44 7.12
CA GLY A 30 7.70 3.89 7.09
C GLY A 30 9.05 4.57 6.99
N HIS A 31 9.13 5.60 6.14
CA HIS A 31 10.27 6.50 6.07
C HIS A 31 9.87 7.80 5.38
N VAL A 32 9.31 7.70 4.17
CA VAL A 32 8.84 8.86 3.41
C VAL A 32 7.33 9.03 3.61
N HIS A 33 6.94 10.05 4.36
CA HIS A 33 5.54 10.38 4.59
C HIS A 33 4.79 10.67 3.28
N ASN A 34 5.40 11.35 2.30
CA ASN A 34 4.78 11.55 0.97
C ASN A 34 4.43 10.23 0.25
N GLY A 35 5.03 9.12 0.67
CA GLY A 35 4.77 7.78 0.17
C GLY A 35 3.67 7.02 0.93
N TRP A 36 2.97 7.63 1.90
CA TRP A 36 1.90 6.98 2.66
C TRP A 36 0.86 6.39 1.72
N GLY A 37 0.45 5.17 2.01
CA GLY A 37 -0.38 4.39 1.12
C GLY A 37 -0.22 2.90 1.32
N ALA A 38 -1.18 2.14 0.78
CA ALA A 38 -1.19 0.69 0.79
C ALA A 38 -1.33 0.13 -0.63
N LYS A 39 -0.60 -0.95 -0.92
CA LYS A 39 -0.63 -1.64 -2.21
C LYS A 39 -0.51 -3.15 -1.99
N VAL A 40 -1.39 -3.93 -2.60
CA VAL A 40 -1.19 -5.36 -2.76
C VAL A 40 -0.23 -5.58 -3.93
N VAL A 41 0.95 -6.09 -3.63
CA VAL A 41 1.98 -6.44 -4.61
C VAL A 41 1.81 -7.91 -4.99
N ALA A 42 1.65 -8.16 -6.28
CA ALA A 42 1.73 -9.50 -6.84
C ALA A 42 3.18 -9.76 -7.27
N TRP A 43 3.74 -10.86 -6.78
CA TRP A 43 5.06 -11.31 -7.20
C TRP A 43 4.96 -12.10 -8.51
N ARG A 44 6.01 -12.04 -9.32
CA ARG A 44 6.14 -12.96 -10.46
C ARG A 44 6.37 -14.39 -9.96
N PRO A 45 6.00 -15.41 -10.75
CA PRO A 45 6.16 -16.82 -10.36
C PRO A 45 7.61 -17.20 -10.04
N GLN A 46 8.56 -16.64 -10.79
CA GLN A 46 9.99 -16.83 -10.57
C GLN A 46 10.59 -15.53 -10.06
N ILE A 47 11.13 -15.57 -8.84
CA ILE A 47 11.94 -14.50 -8.27
C ILE A 47 13.37 -14.65 -8.82
N SER A 48 13.93 -13.56 -9.30
CA SER A 48 15.30 -13.50 -9.81
C SER A 48 16.34 -13.49 -8.68
N ASP A 49 17.61 -13.74 -9.02
CA ASP A 49 18.71 -13.74 -8.04
C ASP A 49 18.92 -12.35 -7.41
N HIS A 50 18.70 -11.29 -8.21
CA HIS A 50 18.81 -9.89 -7.85
C HIS A 50 17.48 -9.17 -8.06
N PRO A 51 16.49 -9.43 -7.18
CA PRO A 51 15.14 -8.96 -7.41
C PRO A 51 15.02 -7.45 -7.27
N SER A 52 14.14 -6.86 -8.07
CA SER A 52 13.84 -5.43 -8.06
C SER A 52 12.34 -5.17 -8.23
N HIS A 53 11.92 -3.93 -7.93
CA HIS A 53 10.54 -3.49 -8.14
C HIS A 53 10.07 -3.57 -9.61
N PHE A 54 10.99 -3.62 -10.58
CA PHE A 54 10.67 -3.66 -12.01
C PHE A 54 10.64 -5.08 -12.57
N SER A 55 11.54 -5.94 -12.09
CA SER A 55 11.72 -7.29 -12.59
C SER A 55 10.79 -8.30 -11.90
N ASP A 56 10.49 -8.15 -10.61
CA ASP A 56 9.89 -9.25 -9.82
C ASP A 56 8.48 -8.93 -9.32
N ILE A 57 8.04 -7.68 -9.45
CA ILE A 57 6.65 -7.29 -9.23
C ILE A 57 5.88 -7.40 -10.54
N ASP A 58 4.77 -8.13 -10.52
CA ASP A 58 3.75 -8.08 -11.57
C ASP A 58 2.85 -6.86 -11.31
N ASN A 59 3.20 -5.73 -11.93
CA ASN A 59 2.42 -4.49 -11.77
C ASN A 59 1.02 -4.58 -12.40
N GLY A 60 0.81 -5.47 -13.37
CA GLY A 60 -0.51 -5.68 -13.98
C GLY A 60 -1.48 -6.43 -13.07
N LYS A 61 -0.96 -7.28 -12.18
CA LYS A 61 -1.75 -8.00 -11.16
C LYS A 61 -1.73 -7.36 -9.78
N SER A 62 -0.89 -6.34 -9.59
CA SER A 62 -0.83 -5.59 -8.34
C SER A 62 -1.94 -4.56 -8.25
N VAL A 63 -2.43 -4.28 -7.04
CA VAL A 63 -3.54 -3.33 -6.85
C VAL A 63 -3.20 -2.31 -5.78
N VAL A 64 -3.40 -1.02 -6.11
CA VAL A 64 -3.25 0.08 -5.15
C VAL A 64 -4.55 0.21 -4.36
N ILE A 65 -4.47 -0.04 -3.06
CA ILE A 65 -5.60 0.12 -2.14
C ILE A 65 -5.89 1.62 -2.03
N ASP A 66 -4.97 2.36 -1.42
CA ASP A 66 -5.08 3.81 -1.27
C ASP A 66 -3.70 4.46 -1.19
N SER A 67 -3.61 5.77 -1.46
CA SER A 67 -2.39 6.55 -1.45
C SER A 67 -2.71 8.04 -1.36
N LEU A 68 -1.78 8.85 -0.87
CA LEU A 68 -1.95 10.31 -0.86
C LEU A 68 -2.32 10.90 -2.23
N THR A 69 -1.80 10.33 -3.33
CA THR A 69 -2.14 10.76 -4.69
C THR A 69 -3.62 10.54 -5.03
N LYS A 70 -4.25 9.47 -4.52
CA LYS A 70 -5.70 9.24 -4.71
C LYS A 70 -6.56 10.20 -3.90
N LEU A 71 -6.03 10.66 -2.76
CA LEU A 71 -6.72 11.60 -1.86
C LEU A 71 -6.64 13.05 -2.35
N ASN A 72 -5.71 13.37 -3.24
CA ASN A 72 -5.60 14.69 -3.84
C ASN A 72 -6.57 14.82 -5.01
N SER A 73 -7.15 16.01 -5.16
CA SER A 73 -7.92 16.37 -6.35
C SER A 73 -7.04 16.41 -7.60
N THR A 74 -7.59 15.98 -8.72
CA THR A 74 -6.97 16.09 -10.03
C THR A 74 -7.78 17.05 -10.89
N ILE A 75 -7.12 17.70 -11.86
CA ILE A 75 -7.78 18.61 -12.81
C ILE A 75 -8.82 17.92 -13.70
N PHE A 76 -8.88 16.58 -13.67
CA PHE A 76 -9.79 15.76 -14.46
C PHE A 76 -10.98 15.23 -13.65
N ASP A 77 -11.03 15.52 -12.35
CA ASP A 77 -12.11 15.03 -11.50
C ASP A 77 -13.44 15.68 -11.89
N SER A 78 -14.48 14.88 -12.00
CA SER A 78 -15.84 15.40 -12.07
C SER A 78 -16.31 15.86 -10.68
N PRO A 79 -17.34 16.73 -10.59
CA PRO A 79 -17.95 17.07 -9.32
C PRO A 79 -18.42 15.84 -8.51
N ASP A 80 -18.85 14.78 -9.20
CA ASP A 80 -19.25 13.52 -8.57
C ASP A 80 -18.05 12.76 -7.98
N ASP A 81 -16.88 12.80 -8.65
CA ASP A 81 -15.66 12.17 -8.15
C ASP A 81 -15.13 12.90 -6.91
N GLU A 82 -15.19 14.23 -6.92
CA GLU A 82 -14.85 15.06 -5.75
C GLU A 82 -15.78 14.77 -4.58
N ALA A 83 -17.10 14.72 -4.81
CA ALA A 83 -18.08 14.43 -3.78
C ALA A 83 -17.89 13.04 -3.16
N LYS A 84 -17.67 12.01 -3.99
CA LYS A 84 -17.37 10.64 -3.52
C LYS A 84 -16.10 10.60 -2.68
N ARG A 85 -15.03 11.25 -3.16
CA ARG A 85 -13.75 11.32 -2.43
C ARG A 85 -13.94 12.02 -1.08
N GLN A 86 -14.66 13.14 -1.05
CA GLN A 86 -14.91 13.88 0.18
C GLN A 86 -15.71 13.05 1.19
N MET A 87 -16.77 12.35 0.73
CA MET A 87 -17.52 11.43 1.59
C MET A 87 -16.63 10.32 2.18
N GLU A 88 -15.71 9.78 1.38
CA GLU A 88 -14.76 8.77 1.84
C GLU A 88 -13.79 9.34 2.89
N ILE A 89 -13.20 10.51 2.62
CA ILE A 89 -12.32 11.22 3.55
C ILE A 89 -13.04 11.51 4.87
N ASP A 90 -14.28 12.00 4.82
CA ASP A 90 -15.07 12.31 6.01
C ASP A 90 -15.47 11.06 6.79
N ARG A 91 -15.75 9.93 6.11
CA ARG A 91 -15.94 8.63 6.77
C ARG A 91 -14.71 8.26 7.58
N TYR A 92 -13.54 8.30 6.96
CA TYR A 92 -12.31 7.91 7.62
C TYR A 92 -11.89 8.86 8.74
N ARG A 93 -12.07 10.18 8.57
CA ARG A 93 -11.82 11.16 9.63
C ARG A 93 -12.69 10.90 10.85
N ARG A 94 -13.96 10.53 10.67
CA ARG A 94 -14.86 10.11 11.76
C ARG A 94 -14.38 8.82 12.44
N GLN A 95 -13.91 7.84 11.67
CA GLN A 95 -13.39 6.57 12.20
C GLN A 95 -11.99 6.68 12.80
N ARG A 96 -11.24 7.75 12.48
CA ARG A 96 -9.84 7.98 12.87
C ARG A 96 -8.87 6.91 12.37
N CYS A 97 -9.24 6.17 11.33
CA CYS A 97 -8.40 5.16 10.70
C CYS A 97 -8.77 4.96 9.23
N ARG A 98 -7.91 4.24 8.52
CA ARG A 98 -8.11 3.74 7.16
C ARG A 98 -8.18 2.22 7.21
N ASP A 99 -9.37 1.67 7.01
CA ASP A 99 -9.59 0.23 7.02
C ASP A 99 -9.27 -0.39 5.64
N ILE A 100 -8.45 -1.42 5.63
CA ILE A 100 -8.17 -2.25 4.44
C ILE A 100 -9.23 -3.36 4.29
N ILE A 101 -10.21 -3.41 5.20
CA ILE A 101 -11.09 -4.55 5.45
C ILE A 101 -12.25 -4.69 4.45
N SER A 102 -12.69 -3.61 3.80
CA SER A 102 -13.96 -3.63 3.04
C SER A 102 -13.85 -3.65 1.50
N GLN A 103 -12.71 -3.27 0.91
CA GLN A 103 -12.62 -3.11 -0.55
C GLN A 103 -11.84 -4.22 -1.26
N TYR A 104 -11.06 -5.00 -0.53
CA TYR A 104 -10.22 -6.07 -1.07
C TYR A 104 -10.49 -7.32 -0.25
N GLN A 105 -11.51 -8.09 -0.66
CA GLN A 105 -11.83 -9.41 -0.09
C GLN A 105 -10.54 -10.13 0.25
N SER A 106 -10.48 -10.75 1.44
CA SER A 106 -9.30 -11.44 1.99
C SER A 106 -8.62 -12.42 1.00
N SER A 107 -9.33 -12.87 -0.05
CA SER A 107 -8.79 -13.57 -1.22
C SER A 107 -7.73 -12.81 -2.03
N ALA A 108 -7.56 -11.50 -1.80
CA ALA A 108 -6.57 -10.67 -2.49
C ALA A 108 -5.15 -10.80 -1.90
N ILE A 109 -5.01 -11.24 -0.64
CA ILE A 109 -3.73 -11.44 0.06
C ILE A 109 -3.55 -12.94 0.30
N GLY A 110 -2.94 -13.62 -0.67
CA GLY A 110 -2.67 -15.06 -0.64
C GLY A 110 -1.24 -15.37 -1.09
N PRO A 111 -0.91 -16.66 -1.31
CA PRO A 111 0.41 -17.07 -1.78
C PRO A 111 0.86 -16.27 -3.01
N GLY A 112 2.11 -15.82 -3.01
CA GLY A 112 2.66 -14.99 -4.10
C GLY A 112 2.19 -13.53 -4.08
N ARG A 113 1.54 -13.08 -3.01
CA ARG A 113 1.17 -11.67 -2.82
C ARG A 113 1.58 -11.15 -1.45
N THR A 114 1.91 -9.86 -1.41
CA THR A 114 2.29 -9.15 -0.18
C THR A 114 1.55 -7.83 -0.11
N LEU A 115 0.92 -7.55 1.02
CA LEU A 115 0.39 -6.24 1.34
C LEU A 115 1.55 -5.33 1.78
N PHE A 116 1.86 -4.31 0.97
CA PHE A 116 2.79 -3.25 1.33
C PHE A 116 2.01 -2.10 1.96
N VAL A 117 2.36 -1.73 3.19
CA VAL A 117 1.77 -0.58 3.90
C VAL A 117 2.88 0.39 4.28
N ASN A 118 2.87 1.57 3.68
CA ASN A 118 3.64 2.69 4.19
C ASN A 118 2.81 3.45 5.22
N ALA A 119 3.16 3.29 6.49
CA ALA A 119 2.50 3.89 7.64
C ALA A 119 3.20 5.17 8.13
N ALA A 120 4.09 5.77 7.34
CA ALA A 120 4.75 7.02 7.70
C ALA A 120 3.74 8.18 7.80
N VAL A 121 3.65 8.79 8.96
CA VAL A 121 2.78 9.93 9.26
C VAL A 121 3.63 11.20 9.36
N LYS A 122 3.13 12.30 8.79
CA LYS A 122 3.65 13.66 8.98
C LYS A 122 2.90 14.29 10.15
N GLY A 123 3.63 14.75 11.16
CA GLY A 123 3.07 15.47 12.30
C GLY A 123 2.87 16.94 11.97
N ASP A 124 1.91 17.28 11.10
CA ASP A 124 1.38 18.64 10.98
C ASP A 124 -0.09 18.70 11.43
N GLU A 125 -0.73 19.87 11.29
CA GLU A 125 -2.10 20.08 11.78
C GLU A 125 -3.16 19.29 10.98
N SER A 126 -2.81 18.69 9.82
CA SER A 126 -3.77 17.94 9.01
C SER A 126 -3.71 16.43 9.29
N LEU A 127 -4.86 15.85 9.66
CA LEU A 127 -5.02 14.41 9.90
C LEU A 127 -5.20 13.62 8.58
N ASP A 128 -4.47 13.98 7.54
CA ASP A 128 -4.68 13.37 6.22
C ASP A 128 -4.06 11.96 6.13
N GLN A 129 -3.02 11.71 6.93
CA GLN A 129 -2.34 10.42 7.04
C GLN A 129 -2.80 9.65 8.28
N LEU A 130 -4.00 9.10 8.20
CA LEU A 130 -4.56 8.32 9.31
C LEU A 130 -3.84 6.97 9.49
N PRO A 131 -3.89 6.38 10.70
CA PRO A 131 -3.43 5.02 10.94
C PRO A 131 -4.17 4.00 10.05
N TRP A 132 -3.46 2.95 9.64
CA TRP A 132 -4.03 1.82 8.91
C TRP A 132 -4.60 0.77 9.87
N VAL A 133 -5.76 0.24 9.54
CA VAL A 133 -6.32 -0.97 10.15
C VAL A 133 -6.35 -2.04 9.06
N ALA A 134 -5.55 -3.09 9.23
CA ALA A 134 -5.45 -4.20 8.29
C ALA A 134 -5.90 -5.49 8.97
N GLU A 135 -6.80 -6.22 8.30
CA GLU A 135 -7.19 -7.57 8.68
C GLU A 135 -6.49 -8.54 7.73
N ILE A 136 -5.84 -9.56 8.29
CA ILE A 136 -5.01 -10.51 7.54
C ILE A 136 -5.26 -11.90 8.08
N ASP A 137 -5.54 -12.83 7.17
CA ASP A 137 -5.68 -14.24 7.50
C ASP A 137 -4.31 -14.84 7.80
N LEU A 138 -4.09 -15.24 9.04
CA LEU A 138 -2.88 -15.99 9.40
C LEU A 138 -3.02 -17.43 8.90
N PRO A 139 -1.91 -18.07 8.49
CA PRO A 139 -1.93 -19.48 8.16
C PRO A 139 -2.45 -20.27 9.38
N SER A 140 -3.54 -20.99 9.21
CA SER A 140 -3.94 -22.06 10.14
C SER A 140 -2.83 -23.11 10.09
N ASN A 141 -2.04 -23.21 11.16
CA ASN A 141 -0.84 -24.06 11.28
C ASN A 141 -0.83 -25.29 10.35
N ILE A 142 0.21 -25.40 9.53
CA ILE A 142 0.68 -26.70 9.05
C ILE A 142 1.69 -27.19 10.09
N ALA A 143 1.20 -28.00 11.01
CA ALA A 143 1.97 -29.02 11.73
C ALA A 143 1.10 -30.26 11.82
#